data_AF-A0A8S3B8P6-F1
#
_entry.id   AF-A0A8S3B8P6-F1
#
_cell.length_a   1.000
_cell.length_b   1.000
_cell.length_c   1.000
_cell.angle_alpha   90.00
_cell.angle_beta   90.00
_cell.angle_gamma   90.00
#
_symmetry.space_group_name_H-M   'P 1'
#
loop_
_entity.id
_entity.type
_entity.pdbx_description
1 polymer ?
#
loop_
_entity_poly.entity_id
_entity_poly.type
_entity_poly.pdbx_seq_one_letter_code
_entity_poly.pdbx_strand_id
1 'polypeptide(L)' 'GGYAQSKWVAEKLIAKAINCGLSVDIYRLGWICPNTRTGACNQHDIYTLLLAGMMKNNCYPESLSRSHLNGLPVDFMAKS' A
#
# COMPACT_ATOMS: atom_id res chain seq x y z
N GLY A 1 12.30 8.67 6.07
CA GLY A 1 11.16 8.36 6.97
C GLY A 1 11.35 6.99 7.58
N GLY A 2 10.79 6.75 8.77
CA GLY A 2 11.04 5.54 9.56
C GLY A 2 10.29 4.28 9.12
N TYR A 3 9.17 4.39 8.40
CA TYR A 3 8.31 3.24 8.06
C TYR A 3 9.07 2.12 7.32
N ALA A 4 9.74 2.46 6.21
CA ALA A 4 10.50 1.49 5.42
C ALA A 4 11.66 0.87 6.23
N GLN A 5 12.32 1.67 7.06
CA GLN A 5 13.42 1.21 7.93
C GLN A 5 12.89 0.21 8.96
N SER A 6 11.78 0.51 9.64
CA SER A 6 11.15 -0.40 10.60
C SER A 6 10.67 -1.70 9.95
N LYS A 7 10.07 -1.65 8.74
CA LYS A 7 9.67 -2.86 8.01
C LYS A 7 10.87 -3.70 7.59
N TRP A 8 11.96 -3.07 7.14
CA TRP A 8 13.19 -3.78 6.81
C TRP A 8 13.81 -4.47 8.04
N VAL A 9 13.86 -3.79 9.19
CA VAL A 9 14.34 -4.40 10.44
C VAL A 9 13.45 -5.57 10.85
N ALA A 10 12.12 -5.45 10.71
CA ALA A 10 11.20 -6.55 10.97
C ALA A 10 11.48 -7.76 10.06
N GLU A 11 11.73 -7.55 8.76
CA GLU A 11 12.12 -8.64 7.86
C GLU A 11 13.44 -9.31 8.27
N LYS A 12 14.40 -8.57 8.82
CA LYS A 12 15.63 -9.16 9.38
C LYS A 12 15.36 -10.04 10.59
N LEU A 13 14.40 -9.68 11.44
CA LEU A 13 13.99 -10.53 12.56
C LEU A 13 13.27 -11.80 12.06
N ILE A 14 12.39 -11.66 11.07
CA ILE A 14 11.71 -12.78 10.43
C ILE A 14 12.72 -13.76 9.81
N ALA A 15 13.76 -13.26 9.13
CA ALA A 15 14.82 -14.10 8.58
C ALA A 15 15.52 -14.96 9.66
N LYS A 16 15.72 -14.42 10.87
CA LYS A 16 16.25 -15.21 11.99
C LYS A 16 15.27 -16.30 12.43
N ALA A 17 13.98 -16.00 12.51
CA ALA A 17 12.96 -16.98 12.87
C ALA A 17 12.87 -18.14 11.86
N ILE A 18 13.02 -17.84 10.56
CA ILE A 18 13.09 -18.85 9.49
C ILE A 18 14.30 -19.78 9.71
N ASN A 19 15.48 -19.22 10.04
CA ASN A 19 16.67 -20.02 10.36
C ASN A 19 16.50 -20.91 11.60
N CYS A 20 15.56 -20.58 12.49
CA CYS A 20 15.20 -21.41 13.64
C CYS A 20 14.13 -22.48 13.31
N GLY A 21 13.74 -22.62 12.03
CA GLY A 21 12.80 -23.64 11.57
C GLY A 21 11.34 -23.20 11.49
N LEU A 22 11.03 -21.90 11.65
CA LEU A 22 9.66 -21.41 11.52
C LEU A 22 9.28 -21.27 10.03
N SER A 23 8.11 -21.82 9.65
CA SER A 23 7.54 -21.61 8.32
C SER A 23 6.89 -20.22 8.25
N VAL A 24 7.33 -19.37 7.33
CA VAL A 24 6.86 -17.98 7.20
C VAL A 24 6.72 -17.59 5.73
N ASP A 25 5.59 -16.96 5.40
CA ASP A 25 5.36 -16.30 4.12
C ASP A 25 5.43 -14.77 4.29
N ILE A 26 6.13 -14.08 3.37
CA ILE A 26 6.30 -12.63 3.39
C ILE A 26 5.59 -12.00 2.19
N TYR A 27 4.54 -11.24 2.45
CA TYR A 27 3.82 -10.47 1.44
C TYR A 27 4.26 -9.00 1.47
N ARG A 28 4.95 -8.54 0.42
CA ARG A 28 5.41 -7.16 0.28
C ARG A 28 4.41 -6.35 -0.53
N LEU A 29 3.36 -5.90 0.14
CA LEU A 29 2.29 -5.14 -0.50
C LEU A 29 2.75 -3.72 -0.87
N GLY A 30 2.39 -3.30 -2.07
CA GLY A 30 2.51 -1.92 -2.54
C GLY A 30 1.33 -1.06 -2.10
N TRP A 31 0.91 -0.12 -2.94
CA TRP A 31 -0.29 0.67 -2.67
C TRP A 31 -1.55 -0.22 -2.69
N ILE A 32 -2.34 -0.13 -1.63
CA ILE A 32 -3.61 -0.85 -1.47
C ILE A 32 -4.74 0.07 -1.93
N CYS A 33 -5.33 -0.25 -3.07
CA CYS A 33 -6.43 0.51 -3.66
C CYS A 33 -7.79 0.16 -3.02
N PRO A 34 -8.81 1.03 -3.18
CA PRO A 34 -10.18 0.76 -2.73
C PRO A 34 -10.74 -0.58 -3.23
N ASN A 35 -11.72 -1.11 -2.50
CA ASN A 35 -12.43 -2.33 -2.88
C ASN A 35 -13.15 -2.14 -4.24
N THR A 36 -12.94 -3.06 -5.18
CA THR A 36 -13.49 -2.94 -6.54
C THR A 36 -15.02 -2.96 -6.62
N ARG A 37 -15.70 -3.54 -5.61
CA ARG A 37 -17.17 -3.71 -5.59
C ARG A 37 -17.87 -2.68 -4.73
N THR A 38 -17.33 -2.40 -3.55
CA THR A 38 -17.99 -1.52 -2.57
C THR A 38 -17.42 -0.11 -2.55
N GLY A 39 -16.24 0.12 -3.13
CA GLY A 39 -15.50 1.37 -3.00
C GLY A 39 -14.96 1.64 -1.58
N ALA A 40 -15.08 0.67 -0.66
CA ALA A 40 -14.54 0.80 0.69
C ALA A 40 -13.03 1.08 0.62
N CYS A 41 -12.60 2.13 1.30
CA CYS A 41 -11.23 2.61 1.31
C CYS A 41 -10.86 3.22 2.67
N ASN A 42 -9.56 3.32 2.95
CA ASN A 42 -9.08 4.10 4.07
C ASN A 42 -9.13 5.59 3.70
N GLN A 43 -10.01 6.34 4.36
CA GLN A 43 -10.19 7.78 4.13
C GLN A 43 -8.96 8.62 4.49
N HIS A 44 -8.05 8.07 5.30
CA HIS A 44 -6.81 8.73 5.71
C HIS A 44 -5.58 8.22 4.94
N ASP A 45 -5.77 7.39 3.91
CA ASP A 45 -4.68 7.00 3.01
C ASP A 45 -4.23 8.18 2.16
N ILE A 46 -2.92 8.28 1.90
CA ILE A 46 -2.33 9.41 1.18
C ILE A 46 -2.92 9.58 -0.23
N TYR A 47 -3.24 8.47 -0.92
CA TYR A 47 -3.81 8.55 -2.26
C TYR A 47 -5.30 8.86 -2.24
N THR A 48 -6.03 8.36 -1.24
CA THR A 48 -7.43 8.76 -1.02
C THR A 48 -7.53 10.26 -0.77
N LEU A 49 -6.66 10.80 0.10
CA LEU A 49 -6.60 12.24 0.39
C LEU A 49 -6.18 13.05 -0.84
N LEU A 50 -5.22 12.55 -1.62
CA LEU A 50 -4.78 13.18 -2.87
C LEU A 50 -5.94 13.29 -3.87
N LEU A 51 -6.65 12.19 -4.13
CA LEU A 51 -7.79 12.16 -5.05
C LEU A 51 -8.92 13.08 -4.56
N ALA A 52 -9.26 13.02 -3.26
CA ALA A 52 -10.26 13.91 -2.68
C ALA A 52 -9.87 15.39 -2.80
N GLY A 53 -8.59 15.72 -2.61
CA GLY A 53 -8.05 17.06 -2.82
C GLY A 53 -8.16 17.52 -4.27
N MET A 54 -7.83 16.66 -5.24
CA MET A 54 -7.98 16.97 -6.66
C MET A 54 -9.44 17.25 -7.03
N MET A 55 -10.36 16.38 -6.59
CA MET A 55 -11.79 16.54 -6.84
C MET A 55 -12.34 17.82 -6.21
N LYS A 56 -11.95 18.12 -4.96
CA LYS A 56 -12.40 19.32 -4.24
C LYS A 56 -11.96 20.62 -4.90
N ASN A 57 -10.74 20.64 -5.46
CA ASN A 57 -10.16 21.84 -6.08
C ASN A 57 -10.34 21.87 -7.61
N ASN A 58 -10.95 20.82 -8.18
CA ASN A 58 -11.11 20.62 -9.62
C ASN A 58 -9.79 20.81 -10.41
N CYS A 59 -8.69 20.31 -9.85
CA CYS A 59 -7.36 20.41 -10.45
C CYS A 59 -6.56 19.14 -10.20
N TYR A 60 -5.58 18.87 -11.06
CA TYR A 60 -4.64 17.76 -10.88
C TYR A 60 -3.20 18.27 -11.08
N PRO A 61 -2.22 17.72 -10.35
CA PRO A 61 -0.82 18.05 -10.54
C PRO A 61 -0.30 17.46 -11.86
N GLU A 62 0.18 18.33 -12.75
CA GLU A 62 0.73 17.94 -14.05
C GLU A 62 1.91 16.97 -13.92
N SER A 63 2.70 17.06 -12.83
CA SER A 63 3.81 16.15 -12.55
C SER A 63 3.38 14.69 -12.38
N LEU A 64 2.11 14.44 -12.02
CA LEU A 64 1.57 13.08 -11.93
C LEU A 64 1.04 12.55 -13.27
N SER A 65 0.93 13.37 -14.31
CA SER A 65 0.39 12.97 -15.63
C SER A 65 1.15 11.84 -16.31
N ARG A 66 2.45 11.68 -15.99
CA ARG A 66 3.31 10.61 -16.51
C ARG A 66 3.71 9.59 -15.45
N SER A 67 3.18 9.72 -14.23
CA SER A 67 3.48 8.81 -13.13
C SER A 67 2.58 7.59 -13.20
N HIS A 68 3.17 6.40 -13.15
CA HIS A 68 2.41 5.17 -12.97
C HIS A 68 2.09 4.97 -11.49
N LEU A 69 0.81 5.05 -11.14
CA LEU A 69 0.34 4.68 -9.81
C LEU A 69 0.11 3.17 -9.76
N ASN A 70 1.09 2.45 -9.21
CA ASN A 70 1.03 0.99 -9.10
C ASN A 70 0.41 0.57 -7.77
N GLY A 71 -0.85 0.14 -7.81
CA GLY A 71 -1.55 -0.42 -6.66
C GLY A 71 -2.48 -1.56 -7.05
N LEU A 72 -2.87 -2.38 -6.08
CA LEU A 72 -3.86 -3.44 -6.27
C LEU A 72 -5.06 -3.22 -5.34
N PRO A 73 -6.30 -3.51 -5.77
CA PRO A 73 -7.47 -3.43 -4.91
C PRO A 73 -7.37 -4.32 -3.68
N VAL A 74 -7.88 -3.83 -2.54
CA VAL A 74 -7.87 -4.57 -1.26
C VAL A 74 -8.56 -5.93 -1.35
N ASP A 75 -9.65 -6.03 -2.12
CA ASP A 75 -10.39 -7.28 -2.32
C ASP A 75 -9.66 -8.28 -3.21
N PHE A 76 -8.66 -7.84 -3.97
CA PHE A 76 -7.73 -8.73 -4.65
C PHE A 76 -6.63 -9.18 -3.69
N MET A 77 -6.00 -8.25 -2.97
CA MET A 77 -4.90 -8.56 -2.05
C MET A 77 -5.32 -9.42 -0.85
N ALA A 78 -6.56 -9.30 -0.38
CA ALA A 78 -7.07 -10.03 0.78
C ALA A 78 -7.57 -11.45 0.46
N LYS A 79 -7.61 -11.84 -0.82
CA LYS A 79 -7.98 -13.21 -1.20
C LYS A 79 -6.84 -14.17 -0.87
N SER A 80 -7.18 -15.26 -0.18
CA SER A 80 -6.30 -16.40 0.10
C SER A 80 -6.52 -17.49 -0.94
#